data_AF-A0A132T986-F1
#
_entry.id   AF-A0A132T986-F1
#
_cell.length_a   1.000
_cell.length_b   1.000
_cell.length_c   1.000
_cell.angle_alpha   90.00
_cell.angle_beta   90.00
_cell.angle_gamma   90.00
#
_symmetry.space_group_name_H-M   'P 1'
#
loop_
_entity.id
_entity.type
_entity.pdbx_description
1 polymer ?
#
loop_
_entity_poly.entity_id
_entity_poly.type
_entity_poly.pdbx_seq_one_letter_code
_entity_poly.pdbx_strand_id
1 'polypeptide(L)'
;MVWTSPGGQVVTTHPGSRVLFPALCRPTAPVVVDPAARFPAQPGRPSGLGMPRRTQTRAQARDRRIAEQRRENEALLEPRDEDPPF
;
A
#
# COMPACT_ATOMS: atom_id res chain seq x y z
N MET A 1 24.65 4.77 10.01
CA MET A 1 23.94 5.68 10.92
C MET A 1 24.86 5.94 12.10
N VAL A 2 24.87 7.16 12.63
CA VAL A 2 25.63 7.49 13.85
C VAL A 2 24.64 7.51 15.00
N TRP A 3 24.90 6.70 16.03
CA TRP A 3 24.08 6.64 17.23
C TRP A 3 24.93 7.00 18.44
N THR A 4 24.39 7.86 19.30
CA THR A 4 25.02 8.24 20.56
C THR A 4 24.29 7.56 21.70
N SER A 5 25.03 6.80 22.51
CA SER A 5 24.48 6.12 23.69
C SER A 5 24.16 7.13 24.80
N PRO A 6 23.26 6.79 25.73
CA PRO A 6 23.00 7.64 26.89
C PRO A 6 24.25 7.92 27.75
N GLY A 7 25.27 7.06 27.67
CA GLY A 7 26.58 7.25 28.32
C GLY A 7 27.57 8.09 27.51
N GLY A 8 27.14 8.71 26.42
CA GLY A 8 27.98 9.58 25.58
C GLY A 8 28.86 8.85 24.56
N GLN A 9 28.73 7.53 24.41
CA GLN A 9 29.52 6.79 23.42
C GLN A 9 28.90 6.93 22.03
N VAL A 10 29.71 7.32 21.05
CA VAL A 10 29.28 7.43 19.65
C VAL A 10 29.65 6.14 18.91
N VAL A 11 28.66 5.45 18.37
CA VAL A 11 28.83 4.21 17.61
C VAL A 11 28.36 4.42 16.18
N THR A 12 29.17 3.97 15.22
CA THR A 12 28.79 3.96 13.81
C THR A 12 28.23 2.59 13.44
N THR A 13 26.96 2.56 13.06
CA THR A 13 26.29 1.34 12.60
C THR A 13 26.18 1.30 11.08
N HIS A 14 26.27 0.09 10.54
CA HIS A 14 26.15 -0.18 9.11
C HIS A 14 25.06 -1.22 8.86
N PRO A 15 24.31 -1.10 7.75
CA PRO A 15 23.30 -2.10 7.41
C PRO A 15 23.96 -3.45 7.09
N GLY A 16 23.28 -4.55 7.42
CA GLY A 16 23.80 -5.92 7.17
C GLY A 16 24.09 -6.21 5.70
N SER A 17 23.40 -5.52 4.78
CA SER A 17 23.65 -5.59 3.34
C SER A 17 25.03 -5.07 2.92
N ARG A 18 25.79 -4.40 3.80
CA ARG A 18 27.10 -3.84 3.48
C ARG A 18 28.11 -4.88 2.99
N VAL A 19 28.00 -6.13 3.44
CA VAL A 19 28.90 -7.22 2.99
C VAL A 19 28.70 -7.50 1.50
N LEU A 20 27.44 -7.50 1.04
CA LEU A 20 27.07 -7.81 -0.34
C LEU A 20 27.14 -6.57 -1.25
N PHE A 21 26.79 -5.38 -0.72
CA PHE A 21 26.65 -4.16 -1.50
C PHE A 21 27.35 -2.95 -0.85
N PRO A 22 28.69 -2.99 -0.69
CA PRO A 22 29.43 -1.96 0.04
C PRO A 22 29.35 -0.58 -0.60
N ALA A 23 29.21 -0.49 -1.93
CA ALA A 23 29.09 0.77 -2.66
C ALA A 23 27.77 1.49 -2.35
N LEU A 24 26.65 0.76 -2.23
CA LEU A 24 25.33 1.32 -1.93
C LEU A 24 25.17 1.74 -0.47
N CYS A 25 25.99 1.19 0.43
CA CYS A 25 25.98 1.54 1.84
C CYS A 25 26.89 2.72 2.20
N ARG A 26 27.51 3.37 1.20
CA ARG A 26 28.27 4.60 1.41
C ARG A 26 27.31 5.73 1.81
N PRO A 27 27.68 6.59 2.77
CA PRO A 27 26.87 7.76 3.09
C PRO A 27 26.63 8.61 1.83
N THR A 28 25.37 8.90 1.54
CA THR A 28 25.02 9.88 0.51
C THR A 28 25.59 11.23 0.90
N ALA A 29 26.11 11.98 -0.08
CA ALA A 29 26.58 13.35 0.16
C ALA A 29 25.46 14.18 0.83
N PRO A 30 25.82 15.14 1.72
CA PRO A 30 24.84 15.99 2.35
C PRO A 30 24.00 16.68 1.28
N VAL A 31 22.68 16.52 1.38
CA VAL A 31 21.75 17.19 0.48
C VAL A 31 21.65 18.65 0.94
N VAL A 32 22.12 19.56 0.09
CA VAL A 32 21.86 20.99 0.28
C VAL A 32 20.47 21.27 -0.25
N VAL A 33 19.49 21.33 0.66
CA VAL A 33 18.14 21.76 0.32
C VAL A 33 18.12 23.28 0.34
N ASP A 34 18.00 23.91 -0.83
CA ASP A 34 17.72 25.34 -0.91
C ASP A 34 16.30 25.60 -0.35
N PRO A 35 16.14 26.35 0.76
CA PRO A 35 14.83 26.68 1.30
C PRO A 35 13.96 27.46 0.31
N ALA A 36 14.56 28.21 -0.62
CA ALA A 36 13.88 28.97 -1.67
C ALA A 36 13.42 28.09 -2.85
N ALA A 37 13.99 26.89 -3.02
CA ALA A 37 13.56 25.90 -4.00
C ALA A 37 12.29 25.13 -3.58
N ARG A 38 11.68 25.49 -2.44
CA ARG A 38 10.32 25.07 -2.12
C ARG A 38 9.37 25.69 -3.13
N PHE A 39 9.11 24.98 -4.22
CA PHE A 39 8.00 25.30 -5.10
C PHE A 39 6.73 25.37 -4.24
N PRO A 40 6.03 26.52 -4.19
CA PRO A 40 4.72 26.53 -3.56
C PRO A 40 3.88 25.48 -4.30
N ALA A 41 3.20 24.61 -3.54
CA ALA A 41 2.16 23.78 -4.12
C ALA A 41 1.20 24.74 -4.83
N GLN A 42 1.19 24.72 -6.16
CA GLN A 42 0.42 25.67 -6.95
C GLN A 42 -1.05 25.57 -6.49
N PRO A 43 -1.65 26.64 -5.93
CA PRO A 43 -3.04 26.60 -5.54
C PRO A 43 -3.87 26.38 -6.80
N GLY A 44 -4.52 25.22 -6.90
CA GLY A 44 -5.37 24.88 -8.04
C GLY A 44 -4.86 23.77 -8.98
N ARG A 45 -3.68 23.17 -8.74
CA ARG A 45 -3.43 21.84 -9.33
C ARG A 45 -4.18 20.80 -8.49
N PRO A 46 -5.19 20.09 -9.02
CA PRO A 46 -5.59 18.83 -8.39
C PRO A 46 -4.31 17.99 -8.33
N SER A 47 -3.97 17.47 -7.16
CA SER A 47 -2.93 16.45 -7.02
C SER A 47 -3.28 15.32 -7.97
N GLY A 48 -2.71 15.37 -9.17
CA GLY A 48 -3.19 14.63 -10.32
C GLY A 48 -3.24 13.14 -9.99
N LEU A 49 -4.46 12.59 -10.02
CA LEU A 49 -4.72 11.15 -9.94
C LEU A 49 -4.04 10.46 -8.74
N GLY A 50 -4.40 10.89 -7.53
CA GLY A 50 -4.18 10.04 -6.36
C GLY A 50 -4.79 8.64 -6.59
N MET A 51 -4.11 7.60 -6.11
CA MET A 51 -4.64 6.24 -6.21
C MET A 51 -6.06 6.17 -5.62
N PRO A 52 -7.01 5.50 -6.30
CA PRO A 52 -8.38 5.42 -5.82
C PRO A 52 -8.41 4.83 -4.42
N ARG A 53 -9.13 5.51 -3.52
CA ARG A 53 -9.32 5.02 -2.16
C ARG A 53 -10.43 3.98 -2.14
N ARG A 54 -10.20 2.92 -1.39
CA ARG A 54 -11.19 1.88 -1.15
C ARG A 54 -12.40 2.48 -0.42
N THR A 55 -13.59 2.33 -0.99
CA THR A 55 -14.85 2.84 -0.43
C THR A 55 -15.58 1.85 0.48
N GLN A 56 -15.23 0.56 0.43
CA GLN A 56 -15.88 -0.50 1.21
C GLN A 56 -14.87 -1.43 1.87
N THR A 57 -15.22 -2.01 3.02
CA THR A 57 -14.34 -2.97 3.71
C THR A 57 -14.24 -4.29 2.92
N ARG A 58 -13.25 -5.14 3.23
CA ARG A 58 -13.13 -6.46 2.59
C ARG A 58 -14.29 -7.38 2.94
N ALA A 59 -14.81 -7.28 4.17
CA ALA A 59 -15.98 -8.02 4.64
C ALA A 59 -17.22 -7.64 3.83
N GLN A 60 -17.54 -6.34 3.73
CA GLN A 60 -18.69 -5.84 2.97
C GLN A 60 -18.66 -6.28 1.50
N ALA A 61 -17.49 -6.19 0.85
CA ALA A 61 -17.33 -6.62 -0.53
C ALA A 61 -17.56 -8.14 -0.70
N ARG A 62 -17.16 -8.95 0.28
CA ARG A 62 -17.37 -10.40 0.29
C ARG A 62 -18.85 -10.74 0.50
N ASP A 63 -19.50 -10.10 1.45
CA ASP A 63 -20.91 -10.34 1.77
C ASP A 63 -21.80 -9.98 0.57
N ARG A 64 -21.52 -8.84 -0.08
CA ARG A 64 -22.21 -8.45 -1.32
C ARG A 64 -22.06 -9.51 -2.42
N ARG A 65 -20.83 -9.97 -2.67
CA ARG A 65 -20.57 -10.99 -3.70
C ARG A 65 -21.30 -12.31 -3.42
N ILE A 66 -21.36 -12.75 -2.17
CA ILE A 66 -22.08 -13.98 -1.78
C ILE A 66 -23.58 -13.80 -2.01
N ALA A 67 -24.15 -12.65 -1.63
CA ALA A 67 -25.57 -12.38 -1.83
C ALA A 67 -25.95 -12.32 -3.32
N GLU A 68 -25.12 -11.68 -4.15
CA GLU A 68 -25.28 -11.69 -5.61
C GLU A 68 -25.27 -13.11 -6.16
N GLN A 69 -24.27 -13.91 -5.80
CA GLN A 69 -24.17 -15.30 -6.27
C GLN A 69 -25.34 -16.17 -5.80
N ARG A 70 -25.87 -15.94 -4.58
CA ARG A 70 -27.06 -16.66 -4.10
C ARG A 70 -28.30 -16.34 -4.92
N ARG A 71 -28.50 -15.07 -5.29
CA ARG A 71 -29.61 -14.65 -6.14
C ARG A 71 -29.50 -15.24 -7.55
N GLU A 72 -28.30 -15.26 -8.12
CA GLU A 72 -28.05 -15.89 -9.42
C GLU A 72 -28.34 -17.40 -9.37
N ASN A 73 -27.91 -18.07 -8.30
CA ASN A 73 -28.19 -19.50 -8.10
C ASN A 73 -29.69 -19.78 -7.90
N GLU A 74 -30.40 -18.93 -7.15
CA GLU A 74 -31.84 -19.04 -6.95
C GLU A 74 -32.59 -18.94 -8.29
N ALA A 75 -32.25 -17.96 -9.12
CA ALA A 75 -32.81 -17.81 -10.46
C ALA A 75 -32.46 -18.97 -11.42
N LEU A 76 -31.34 -19.67 -11.19
CA LEU A 76 -30.97 -20.87 -11.95
C LEU A 76 -31.71 -22.13 -11.47
N LEU A 77 -32.15 -22.15 -10.21
CA LEU A 77 -32.85 -23.26 -9.59
C LEU A 77 -34.37 -23.17 -9.77
N GLU A 78 -34.93 -21.96 -9.91
CA GLU A 78 -36.31 -21.75 -10.36
C GLU A 78 -36.52 -22.23 -11.82
N PRO A 79 -37.66 -22.87 -12.12
CA PRO A 79 -37.90 -24.28 -11.88
C PRO A 79 -37.15 -25.16 -12.90
N ARG A 80 -36.15 -25.90 -12.39
CA ARG A 80 -35.91 -27.28 -12.84
C ARG A 80 -36.83 -28.25 -12.07
N ASP A 81 -38.04 -27.81 -11.71
CA ASP A 81 -39.16 -28.63 -11.21
C ASP A 81 -39.74 -29.48 -12.37
N GLU A 82 -38.88 -30.09 -13.19
CA GLU A 82 -39.28 -31.31 -13.87
C GLU A 82 -38.93 -32.44 -12.91
N ASP A 83 -39.98 -33.06 -12.36
CA ASP A 83 -39.84 -34.36 -11.71
C ASP A 83 -38.99 -35.25 -12.64
N PRO A 84 -37.88 -35.83 -12.14
CA PRO A 84 -37.09 -36.73 -12.96
C PRO A 84 -38.05 -37.83 -13.45
N PRO A 85 -38.12 -38.10 -14.77
CA PRO A 85 -38.87 -39.26 -15.21
C PRO A 85 -38.19 -40.48 -14.56
N PHE A 86 -39.00 -41.32 -13.92
CA PHE A 86 -38.70 -42.57 -13.18
C PHE A 86 -38.77 -42.47 -11.65
#